data_AF-A0A9D2RCX3-F1
#
_entry.id   AF-A0A9D2RCX3-F1
#
_cell.length_a   1.000
_cell.length_b   1.000
_cell.length_c   1.000
_cell.angle_alpha   90.00
_cell.angle_beta   90.00
_cell.angle_gamma   90.00
#
_symmetry.space_group_name_H-M   'P 1'
#
loop_
_entity.id
_entity.type
_entity.pdbx_description
1 polymer ?
#
loop_
_entity_poly.entity_id
_entity_poly.type
_entity_poly.pdbx_seq_one_letter_code
_entity_poly.pdbx_strand_id
1 'polypeptide(L)'
;MEKSIEYGLEHYIRSIPGMNAVDPKMSSSLVLAYIGDCVFDLIIKLMVTGKGNRQVHKLHEETSRYVQASAQSYMMRSIQEQLDEEEHGVYRRGRNARSVSPAKNQSITDYRRATGFEALIGYLYLTGRYERLTELVTVGLNSMEQKEAEEDGNHA
;
A
#
# COMPACT_ATOMS: atom_id res chain seq x y z
N MET A 1 29.46 15.60 16.97
CA MET A 1 28.00 15.77 17.15
C MET A 1 27.40 14.39 17.18
N GLU A 2 26.92 13.96 18.36
CA GLU A 2 26.08 12.76 18.44
C GLU A 2 24.88 12.98 17.51
N LYS A 3 24.66 12.09 16.55
CA LYS A 3 23.40 12.07 15.82
C LYS A 3 22.34 11.68 16.85
N SER A 4 21.50 12.63 17.24
CA SER A 4 20.29 12.35 17.99
C SER A 4 19.54 11.24 17.24
N ILE A 5 19.27 10.12 17.92
CA ILE A 5 18.47 9.05 17.34
C ILE A 5 17.06 9.62 17.18
N GLU A 6 16.67 9.91 15.94
CA GLU A 6 15.31 10.31 15.63
C GLU A 6 14.43 9.06 15.67
N TYR A 7 13.57 8.97 16.67
CA TYR A 7 12.63 7.86 16.84
C TYR A 7 11.39 8.09 15.97
N GLY A 8 11.07 7.12 15.11
CA GLY A 8 9.82 7.12 14.32
C GLY A 8 8.57 6.87 15.17
N LEU A 9 7.39 7.08 14.59
CA LEU A 9 6.08 6.90 15.24
C LEU A 9 5.93 5.51 15.89
N GLU A 10 6.50 4.48 15.28
CA GLU A 10 6.43 3.09 15.73
C GLU A 10 7.11 2.88 17.08
N HIS A 11 8.14 3.67 17.39
CA HIS A 11 8.78 3.66 18.71
C HIS A 11 7.77 4.05 19.79
N TYR A 12 7.02 5.12 19.56
CA TYR A 12 6.02 5.61 20.50
C TYR A 12 4.80 4.68 20.59
N ILE A 13 4.36 4.11 19.46
CA ILE A 13 3.25 3.14 19.44
C ILE A 13 3.56 1.94 20.34
N ARG A 14 4.80 1.42 20.30
CA ARG A 14 5.22 0.27 21.13
C ARG A 14 5.21 0.56 22.63
N SER A 15 5.23 1.84 23.04
CA SER A 15 5.14 2.23 24.44
C SER A 15 3.70 2.25 24.98
N ILE A 16 2.69 2.15 24.11
CA ILE A 16 1.29 2.14 24.52
C ILE A 16 1.00 0.86 25.32
N PRO A 17 0.38 0.95 26.52
CA PRO A 17 0.04 -0.22 27.32
C PRO A 17 -0.83 -1.24 26.54
N GLY A 18 -0.42 -2.51 26.56
CA GLY A 18 -1.12 -3.60 25.88
C GLY A 18 -0.74 -3.81 24.41
N MET A 19 0.18 -3.00 23.85
CA MET A 19 0.74 -3.25 22.52
C MET A 19 1.72 -4.42 22.53
N ASN A 20 1.51 -5.37 21.61
CA ASN A 20 2.40 -6.51 21.40
C ASN A 20 3.08 -6.41 20.02
N ALA A 21 4.31 -6.89 19.93
CA ALA A 21 5.00 -6.99 18.65
C ALA A 21 4.28 -8.02 17.76
N VAL A 22 4.03 -7.64 16.51
CA VAL A 22 3.49 -8.55 15.48
C VAL A 22 4.66 -9.17 14.74
N ASP A 23 4.73 -10.50 14.70
CA ASP A 23 5.71 -11.22 13.88
C ASP A 23 5.20 -11.31 12.42
N PRO A 24 5.84 -10.61 11.46
CA PRO A 24 5.42 -10.62 10.06
C PRO A 24 5.54 -11.99 9.40
N LYS A 25 6.49 -12.83 9.85
CA LYS A 25 6.75 -14.15 9.25
C LYS A 25 5.71 -15.19 9.69
N MET A 26 5.14 -15.00 10.88
CA MET A 26 4.08 -15.85 11.44
C MET A 26 2.67 -15.34 11.10
N SER A 27 2.56 -14.11 10.60
CA SER A 27 1.28 -13.51 10.24
C SER A 27 0.71 -14.12 8.96
N SER A 28 -0.61 -14.35 8.95
CA SER A 28 -1.29 -14.78 7.71
C SER A 28 -1.29 -13.65 6.68
N SER A 29 -1.38 -13.99 5.40
CA SER A 29 -1.40 -12.98 4.33
C SER A 29 -2.56 -11.98 4.47
N LEU A 30 -3.69 -12.39 5.07
CA LEU A 30 -4.83 -11.51 5.30
C LEU A 30 -4.59 -10.53 6.45
N VAL A 31 -3.84 -10.94 7.48
CA VAL A 31 -3.41 -10.04 8.56
C VAL A 31 -2.41 -9.02 8.01
N LEU A 32 -1.48 -9.45 7.15
CA LEU A 32 -0.56 -8.54 6.47
C LEU A 32 -1.33 -7.56 5.58
N ALA A 33 -2.30 -8.03 4.79
CA ALA A 33 -3.13 -7.17 3.95
C ALA A 33 -3.94 -6.17 4.77
N TYR A 34 -4.52 -6.59 5.90
CA TYR A 34 -5.26 -5.72 6.79
C TYR A 34 -4.43 -4.53 7.32
N ILE A 35 -3.17 -4.78 7.70
CA ILE A 35 -2.25 -3.71 8.11
C ILE A 35 -1.81 -2.87 6.90
N GLY A 36 -1.49 -3.52 5.78
CA GLY A 36 -1.01 -2.86 4.59
C GLY A 36 -2.01 -1.91 3.95
N ASP A 37 -3.31 -2.26 3.98
CA ASP A 37 -4.40 -1.38 3.55
C ASP A 37 -4.40 -0.07 4.37
N CYS A 38 -4.30 -0.16 5.70
CA CYS A 38 -4.22 1.02 6.58
C CYS A 38 -2.97 1.87 6.31
N VAL A 39 -1.81 1.22 6.11
CA VAL A 39 -0.55 1.92 5.83
C VAL A 39 -0.60 2.62 4.49
N PHE A 40 -1.08 1.95 3.45
CA PHE A 40 -1.19 2.54 2.12
C PHE A 40 -2.20 3.69 2.08
N ASP A 41 -3.37 3.52 2.70
CA ASP A 41 -4.37 4.58 2.84
C ASP A 41 -3.81 5.81 3.56
N LEU A 42 -3.02 5.62 4.63
CA LEU A 42 -2.35 6.73 5.31
C LEU A 42 -1.35 7.46 4.39
N ILE A 43 -0.53 6.73 3.65
CA ILE A 43 0.43 7.32 2.70
C ILE A 43 -0.30 8.17 1.65
N ILE A 44 -1.38 7.64 1.05
CA ILE A 44 -2.17 8.37 0.06
C ILE A 44 -2.86 9.59 0.68
N LYS A 45 -3.44 9.46 1.88
CA LYS A 45 -4.05 10.61 2.57
C LYS A 45 -3.04 11.72 2.86
N LEU A 46 -1.83 11.37 3.28
CA LEU A 46 -0.75 12.35 3.50
C LEU A 46 -0.33 13.02 2.17
N MET A 47 -0.21 12.26 1.09
CA MET A 47 0.08 12.80 -0.24
C MET A 47 -1.01 13.78 -0.71
N VAL A 48 -2.28 13.38 -0.64
CA VAL A 48 -3.42 14.18 -1.13
C VAL A 48 -3.63 15.44 -0.28
N THR A 49 -3.47 15.34 1.04
CA THR A 49 -3.55 16.50 1.94
C THR A 49 -2.36 17.45 1.78
N GLY A 50 -1.17 16.93 1.44
CA GLY A 50 0.02 17.73 1.15
C GLY A 50 -0.12 18.65 -0.06
N LYS A 51 -1.06 18.39 -0.97
CA LYS A 51 -1.34 19.24 -2.14
C LYS A 51 -2.11 20.54 -1.80
N GLY A 52 -2.49 20.73 -0.54
CA GLY A 52 -3.13 21.95 -0.04
C GLY A 52 -4.52 21.74 0.53
N ASN A 53 -5.03 22.76 1.21
CA ASN A 53 -6.30 22.69 1.92
C ASN A 53 -7.50 22.66 0.95
N ARG A 54 -8.30 21.59 1.03
CA ARG A 54 -9.46 21.34 0.17
C ARG A 54 -10.59 20.74 0.98
N GLN A 55 -11.81 20.76 0.44
CA GLN A 55 -12.96 20.14 1.10
C GLN A 55 -12.72 18.64 1.32
N VAL A 56 -13.06 18.14 2.51
CA VAL A 56 -12.85 16.73 2.91
C VAL A 56 -13.42 15.74 1.89
N HIS A 57 -14.59 16.04 1.32
CA HIS A 57 -15.18 15.24 0.24
C HIS A 57 -14.25 15.09 -0.98
N LYS A 58 -13.57 16.17 -1.40
CA LYS A 58 -12.62 16.14 -2.51
C LYS A 58 -11.35 15.37 -2.18
N LEU A 59 -10.89 15.43 -0.93
CA LEU A 59 -9.77 14.62 -0.47
C LEU A 59 -10.13 13.12 -0.48
N HIS A 60 -11.36 12.77 -0.07
CA HIS A 60 -11.85 11.40 -0.14
C HIS A 60 -11.97 10.89 -1.57
N GLU A 61 -12.58 11.66 -2.48
CA GLU A 61 -12.68 11.30 -3.90
C GLU A 61 -11.31 11.02 -4.51
N GLU A 62 -10.33 11.89 -4.24
CA GLU A 62 -8.96 11.72 -4.75
C GLU A 62 -8.25 10.52 -4.11
N THR A 63 -8.38 10.34 -2.78
CA THR A 63 -7.81 9.18 -2.08
C THR A 63 -8.36 7.88 -2.67
N SER A 64 -9.68 7.79 -2.86
CA SER A 64 -10.35 6.62 -3.43
C SER A 64 -9.85 6.24 -4.83
N ARG A 65 -9.38 7.21 -5.64
CA ARG A 65 -8.79 6.92 -6.96
C ARG A 65 -7.54 6.03 -6.87
N TYR A 66 -6.73 6.19 -5.82
CA TYR A 66 -5.50 5.42 -5.62
C TYR A 66 -5.73 4.14 -4.82
N VAL A 67 -6.59 4.17 -3.80
CA VAL A 67 -6.75 3.04 -2.86
C VAL A 67 -7.75 1.97 -3.34
N GLN A 68 -8.50 2.21 -4.41
CA GLN A 68 -9.38 1.19 -4.98
C GLN A 68 -8.62 0.01 -5.57
N ALA A 69 -9.22 -1.19 -5.55
CA ALA A 69 -8.59 -2.43 -5.99
C ALA A 69 -8.08 -2.41 -7.44
N SER A 70 -8.77 -1.72 -8.35
CA SER A 70 -8.36 -1.57 -9.75
C SER A 70 -7.06 -0.77 -9.88
N ALA A 71 -6.92 0.30 -9.11
CA ALA A 71 -5.71 1.13 -9.09
C ALA A 71 -4.55 0.38 -8.44
N GLN A 72 -4.77 -0.29 -7.31
CA GLN A 72 -3.75 -1.14 -6.69
C GLN A 72 -3.30 -2.28 -7.64
N SER A 73 -4.25 -2.94 -8.33
CA SER A 73 -3.97 -3.94 -9.36
C SER A 73 -3.17 -3.38 -10.54
N TYR A 74 -3.44 -2.12 -10.92
CA TYR A 74 -2.67 -1.42 -11.95
C TYR A 74 -1.23 -1.18 -11.49
N MET A 75 -1.03 -0.52 -10.35
CA MET A 75 0.28 -0.21 -9.77
C MET A 75 1.13 -1.47 -9.60
N MET A 76 0.50 -2.56 -9.17
CA MET A 76 1.17 -3.84 -8.96
C MET A 76 1.84 -4.38 -10.23
N ARG A 77 1.36 -4.03 -11.44
CA ARG A 77 2.01 -4.48 -12.68
C ARG A 77 3.45 -3.97 -12.77
N SER A 78 3.67 -2.68 -12.51
CA SER A 78 5.00 -2.07 -12.55
C SER A 78 5.84 -2.45 -11.33
N ILE A 79 5.22 -2.53 -10.15
CA ILE A 79 5.91 -2.93 -8.92
C ILE A 79 6.43 -4.37 -9.03
N GLN A 80 5.69 -5.27 -9.67
CA GLN A 80 6.02 -6.69 -9.72
C GLN A 80 7.37 -6.95 -10.42
N GLU A 81 7.80 -6.09 -11.34
CA GLU A 81 9.09 -6.20 -12.03
C GLU A 81 10.29 -5.85 -11.14
N GLN A 82 10.04 -5.15 -10.04
CA GLN A 82 11.07 -4.66 -9.12
C GLN A 82 11.25 -5.56 -7.90
N LEU A 83 10.39 -6.55 -7.69
CA LEU A 83 10.37 -7.35 -6.47
C LEU A 83 11.54 -8.33 -6.39
N ASP A 84 12.08 -8.49 -5.19
CA ASP A 84 12.96 -9.61 -4.86
C ASP A 84 12.15 -10.92 -4.67
N GLU A 85 12.85 -12.05 -4.50
CA GLU A 85 12.21 -13.36 -4.36
C GLU A 85 11.31 -13.47 -3.10
N GLU A 86 11.73 -12.85 -1.99
CA GLU A 86 10.97 -12.84 -0.74
C GLU A 86 9.67 -12.04 -0.90
N GLU A 87 9.79 -10.83 -1.47
CA GLU A 87 8.69 -9.92 -1.77
C GLU A 87 7.68 -10.57 -2.73
N HIS A 88 8.16 -11.26 -3.78
CA HIS A 88 7.32 -12.08 -4.64
C HIS A 88 6.61 -13.21 -3.89
N GLY A 89 7.29 -13.83 -2.93
CA GLY A 89 6.70 -14.83 -2.04
C GLY A 89 5.52 -14.28 -1.26
N VAL A 90 5.70 -13.13 -0.60
CA VAL A 90 4.67 -12.43 0.17
C VAL A 90 3.48 -12.05 -0.72
N TYR A 91 3.75 -11.38 -1.84
CA TYR A 91 2.73 -10.97 -2.81
C TYR A 91 1.90 -12.15 -3.31
N ARG A 92 2.55 -13.26 -3.72
CA ARG A 92 1.85 -14.46 -4.19
C ARG A 92 0.96 -15.08 -3.12
N ARG A 93 1.42 -15.12 -1.86
CA ARG A 93 0.61 -15.62 -0.73
C ARG A 93 -0.60 -14.74 -0.44
N GLY A 94 -0.47 -13.42 -0.56
CA GLY A 94 -1.61 -12.48 -0.46
C GLY A 94 -2.61 -12.67 -1.59
N ARG A 95 -2.14 -12.68 -2.84
CA ARG A 95 -2.98 -12.86 -4.03
C ARG A 95 -3.76 -14.18 -4.06
N ASN A 96 -3.20 -15.22 -3.44
CA ASN A 96 -3.79 -16.55 -3.35
C ASN A 96 -4.50 -16.81 -2.02
N ALA A 97 -4.52 -15.85 -1.09
CA ALA A 97 -5.26 -15.99 0.15
C ALA A 97 -6.75 -16.19 -0.15
N ARG A 98 -7.36 -17.17 0.52
CA ARG A 98 -8.79 -17.43 0.41
C ARG A 98 -9.53 -16.47 1.35
N SER A 99 -9.88 -15.27 0.88
CA SER A 99 -10.83 -14.38 1.57
C SER A 99 -12.08 -14.10 0.72
N VAL A 100 -13.10 -13.59 1.41
CA VAL A 100 -14.51 -13.43 1.02
C VAL A 100 -14.68 -12.81 -0.37
N SER A 101 -15.72 -13.27 -1.08
CA SER A 101 -16.12 -12.80 -2.41
C SER A 101 -16.04 -11.27 -2.57
N PRO A 102 -15.56 -10.77 -3.72
CA PRO A 102 -15.47 -9.34 -3.96
C PRO A 102 -16.86 -8.68 -3.89
N ALA A 103 -16.88 -7.36 -3.66
CA ALA A 103 -18.09 -6.57 -3.79
C ALA A 103 -18.69 -6.77 -5.20
N LYS A 104 -20.04 -6.69 -5.32
CA LYS A 104 -20.83 -7.13 -6.49
C LYS A 104 -20.37 -6.64 -7.88
N ASN A 105 -19.49 -5.64 -7.98
CA ASN A 105 -19.03 -5.04 -9.23
C ASN A 105 -17.49 -4.98 -9.37
N GLN A 106 -16.71 -5.62 -8.49
CA GLN A 106 -15.26 -5.64 -8.60
C GLN A 106 -14.76 -6.89 -9.32
N SER A 107 -13.79 -6.70 -10.22
CA SER A 107 -13.05 -7.80 -10.85
C SER A 107 -12.37 -8.65 -9.77
N ILE A 108 -12.69 -9.95 -9.73
CA ILE A 108 -12.04 -10.92 -8.84
C ILE A 108 -10.52 -10.86 -8.99
N THR A 109 -10.03 -10.66 -10.21
CA THR A 109 -8.60 -10.55 -10.52
C THR A 109 -7.98 -9.32 -9.88
N ASP A 110 -8.64 -8.16 -9.96
CA ASP A 110 -8.14 -6.92 -9.37
C ASP A 110 -8.15 -6.98 -7.86
N TYR A 111 -9.24 -7.49 -7.28
CA TYR A 111 -9.34 -7.71 -5.84
C TYR A 111 -8.19 -8.58 -5.32
N ARG A 112 -7.92 -9.72 -5.97
CA ARG A 112 -6.82 -10.61 -5.57
C ARG A 112 -5.45 -9.94 -5.72
N ARG A 113 -5.23 -9.17 -6.79
CA ARG A 113 -3.97 -8.43 -6.96
C ARG A 113 -3.80 -7.35 -5.90
N ALA A 114 -4.86 -6.60 -5.58
CA ALA A 114 -4.90 -5.62 -4.50
C ALA A 114 -4.57 -6.25 -3.15
N THR A 115 -5.21 -7.36 -2.78
CA THR A 115 -4.87 -8.08 -1.53
C THR A 115 -3.41 -8.56 -1.50
N GLY A 116 -2.86 -8.95 -2.65
CA GLY A 116 -1.43 -9.26 -2.77
C GLY A 116 -0.54 -8.05 -2.51
N PHE A 117 -0.91 -6.89 -3.08
CA PHE A 117 -0.22 -5.61 -2.88
C PHE A 117 -0.29 -5.18 -1.40
N GLU A 118 -1.47 -5.16 -0.80
CA GLU A 118 -1.67 -4.84 0.61
C GLU A 118 -0.84 -5.77 1.51
N ALA A 119 -0.80 -7.07 1.23
CA ALA A 119 0.03 -7.99 2.01
C ALA A 119 1.52 -7.68 1.92
N LEU A 120 2.00 -7.23 0.76
CA LEU A 120 3.39 -6.79 0.57
C LEU A 120 3.67 -5.51 1.36
N ILE A 121 2.79 -4.51 1.29
CA ILE A 121 2.93 -3.26 2.06
C ILE A 121 2.96 -3.54 3.56
N GLY A 122 2.04 -4.37 4.06
CA GLY A 122 1.98 -4.74 5.47
C GLY A 122 3.24 -5.49 5.93
N TYR A 123 3.78 -6.39 5.10
CA TYR A 123 5.03 -7.08 5.39
C TYR A 123 6.21 -6.12 5.52
N LEU A 124 6.38 -5.22 4.54
CA LEU A 124 7.49 -4.25 4.54
C LEU A 124 7.37 -3.29 5.73
N TYR A 125 6.17 -2.84 6.07
CA TYR A 125 5.92 -1.99 7.24
C TYR A 125 6.29 -2.70 8.55
N LEU A 126 5.79 -3.93 8.77
CA LEU A 126 6.02 -4.64 10.03
C LEU A 126 7.46 -5.14 10.18
N THR A 127 8.19 -5.32 9.07
CA THR A 127 9.63 -5.62 9.09
C THR A 127 10.51 -4.38 9.20
N GLY A 128 9.94 -3.17 9.19
CA GLY A 128 10.68 -1.92 9.26
C GLY A 128 11.45 -1.58 7.98
N ARG A 129 11.16 -2.23 6.85
CA ARG A 129 11.76 -1.97 5.54
C ARG A 129 11.12 -0.74 4.89
N TYR A 130 11.12 0.40 5.59
CA TYR A 130 10.39 1.61 5.18
C TYR A 130 10.93 2.23 3.89
N GLU A 131 12.25 2.29 3.72
CA GLU A 131 12.89 2.77 2.49
C GLU A 131 12.38 1.97 1.29
N ARG A 132 12.43 0.64 1.39
CA ARG A 132 11.92 -0.27 0.36
C ARG A 132 10.41 -0.13 0.13
N LEU A 133 9.62 0.03 1.18
CA LEU A 133 8.18 0.30 1.07
C LEU A 133 7.95 1.56 0.24
N THR A 134 8.65 2.65 0.55
CA THR A 134 8.50 3.92 -0.16
C THR A 134 8.95 3.83 -1.61
N GLU A 135 10.04 3.13 -1.91
CA GLU A 135 10.48 2.88 -3.29
C GLU A 135 9.38 2.21 -4.13
N LEU A 136 8.79 1.13 -3.63
CA LEU A 136 7.76 0.39 -4.36
C LEU A 136 6.48 1.22 -4.53
N VAL A 137 6.09 1.98 -3.51
CA VAL A 137 4.95 2.91 -3.63
C VAL A 137 5.23 3.99 -4.66
N THR A 138 6.45 4.55 -4.71
CA THR A 138 6.85 5.52 -5.74
C THR A 138 6.77 4.93 -7.14
N VAL A 139 7.24 3.69 -7.36
CA VAL A 139 7.09 2.99 -8.65
C VAL A 139 5.62 2.86 -9.04
N GLY A 140 4.76 2.48 -8.09
CA GLY A 140 3.31 2.40 -8.30
C GLY A 140 2.71 3.75 -8.71
N LEU A 141 2.98 4.81 -7.96
CA LEU A 141 2.44 6.14 -8.21
C LEU A 141 2.90 6.69 -9.58
N ASN A 142 4.19 6.55 -9.92
CA ASN A 142 4.72 6.97 -11.22
C ASN A 142 3.99 6.26 -12.38
N SER A 143 3.64 4.98 -12.23
CA SER A 143 2.88 4.25 -13.25
C SER A 143 1.47 4.81 -13.44
N MET A 144 0.84 5.30 -12.36
CA MET A 144 -0.48 5.92 -12.43
C MET A 144 -0.41 7.29 -13.12
N GLU A 145 0.62 8.09 -12.83
CA GLU A 145 0.83 9.38 -13.50
C GLU A 145 1.07 9.22 -15.00
N GLN A 146 1.86 8.21 -15.41
CA GLN A 146 2.06 7.88 -16.82
C GLN A 146 0.74 7.49 -17.51
N LYS A 147 -0.08 6.66 -16.84
CA LYS A 147 -1.42 6.29 -17.34
C LYS A 147 -2.30 7.51 -17.58
N GLU A 148 -2.32 8.45 -16.64
CA GLU A 148 -3.14 9.67 -16.73
C GLU A 148 -2.64 10.58 -17.86
N ALA A 149 -1.33 10.73 -18.02
CA ALA A 149 -0.75 11.51 -19.12
C ALA A 149 -1.03 10.91 -20.51
N GLU A 150 -1.01 9.58 -20.63
CA GLU A 150 -1.38 8.88 -21.87
C GLU A 150 -2.87 9.03 -22.20
N GLU A 151 -3.74 8.99 -21.18
CA GLU A 151 -5.17 9.18 -21.35
C GLU A 151 -5.49 10.63 -21.76
N ASP A 152 -4.88 11.64 -21.12
CA ASP A 152 -5.07 13.05 -21.47
C ASP A 152 -4.51 13.39 -22.86
N GLY A 153 -3.37 12.80 -23.24
CA GLY A 153 -2.77 12.97 -24.56
C GLY A 153 -3.54 12.32 -25.71
N ASN A 154 -4.35 11.30 -25.44
CA ASN A 154 -5.23 10.65 -26.43
C ASN A 154 -6.58 11.37 -26.61
N HIS A 155 -6.91 12.31 -25.73
CA HIS A 155 -8.14 13.13 -25.80
C HIS A 155 -7.87 14.57 -26.26
N ALA A 156 -6.63 14.90 -26.62
CA ALA A 156 -6.18 16.18 -27.19
C ALA A 156 -6.00 16.08 -28.72
#